data_AF-A0A3C1IU55-F1
#
_entry.id   AF-A0A3C1IU55-F1
#
_cell.length_a   1.000
_cell.length_b   1.000
_cell.length_c   1.000
_cell.angle_alpha   90.00
_cell.angle_beta   90.00
_cell.angle_gamma   90.00
#
_symmetry.space_group_name_H-M   'P 1'
#
loop_
_entity.id
_entity.type
_entity.pdbx_description
1 polymer ?
#
loop_
_entity_poly.entity_id
_entity_poly.type
_entity_poly.pdbx_seq_one_letter_code
_entity_poly.pdbx_strand_id
1 'polypeptide(L)' 'MRRAYATADGVAVENPEGADVAVYDAGGREVYASRDGAEKQMVVLPSGVYVVKVGYKVMKVMK' A
#
# COMPACT_ATOMS: atom_id res chain seq x y z
N MET A 1 -0.50 9.53 -11.82
CA MET A 1 0.54 8.55 -11.44
C MET A 1 -0.07 7.52 -10.50
N ARG A 2 0.25 6.22 -10.67
CA ARG A 2 -0.15 5.14 -9.77
C ARG A 2 0.62 5.31 -8.45
N ARG A 3 -0.06 5.33 -7.29
CA ARG A 3 0.54 5.51 -5.96
C ARG A 3 0.96 4.22 -5.27
N ALA A 4 0.65 3.06 -5.86
CA ALA A 4 1.10 1.77 -5.37
C ALA A 4 1.21 0.75 -6.51
N TYR A 5 2.18 -0.15 -6.43
CA TYR A 5 2.40 -1.20 -7.42
C TYR A 5 3.10 -2.43 -6.82
N ALA A 6 2.90 -3.59 -7.44
CA ALA A 6 3.54 -4.83 -7.01
C ALA A 6 5.01 -4.87 -7.40
N THR A 7 5.82 -5.46 -6.52
CA THR A 7 7.23 -5.78 -6.73
C THR A 7 7.45 -7.28 -6.52
N ALA A 8 8.68 -7.76 -6.65
CA ALA A 8 9.01 -9.16 -6.34
C ALA A 8 8.70 -9.50 -4.87
N ASP A 9 9.00 -8.60 -3.95
CA ASP A 9 8.96 -8.88 -2.49
C ASP A 9 7.74 -8.28 -1.78
N GLY A 10 7.16 -7.22 -2.35
CA GLY A 10 6.08 -6.50 -1.69
C GLY A 10 5.18 -5.68 -2.61
N VAL A 11 4.52 -4.71 -1.98
CA VAL A 11 3.87 -3.59 -2.62
C VAL A 11 4.71 -2.34 -2.33
N ALA A 12 5.17 -1.66 -3.38
CA ALA A 12 5.78 -0.36 -3.26
C ALA A 12 4.69 0.71 -3.25
N VAL A 13 4.80 1.69 -2.36
CA VAL A 13 3.86 2.82 -2.23
C VAL A 13 4.63 4.13 -2.43
N GLU A 14 4.11 4.98 -3.31
CA GLU A 14 4.56 6.35 -3.55
C GLU A 14 3.54 7.33 -2.97
N ASN A 15 4.00 8.14 -2.02
CA ASN A 15 3.16 9.00 -1.19
C ASN A 15 3.75 10.42 -1.08
N PRO A 16 3.82 11.18 -2.20
CA PRO A 16 4.43 12.51 -2.22
C PRO A 16 3.67 13.55 -1.38
N GLU A 17 2.47 13.22 -0.91
CA GLU A 17 1.64 14.09 -0.07
C GLU A 17 1.84 13.82 1.43
N GLY A 18 2.67 12.85 1.80
CA GLY A 18 2.91 12.47 3.19
C GLY A 18 1.63 12.04 3.93
N ALA A 19 0.68 11.43 3.21
CA ALA A 19 -0.59 11.00 3.79
C ALA A 19 -0.46 9.68 4.58
N ASP A 20 -1.47 9.35 5.38
CA ASP A 20 -1.58 8.04 6.02
C ASP A 20 -1.67 6.92 4.97
N VAL A 21 -0.97 5.81 5.23
CA VAL A 21 -0.97 4.62 4.38
C VAL A 21 -1.55 3.45 5.15
N ALA A 22 -2.45 2.70 4.51
CA ALA A 22 -2.93 1.42 5.04
C ALA A 22 -3.03 0.39 3.91
N VAL A 23 -2.72 -0.87 4.20
CA VAL A 23 -2.86 -2.00 3.27
C VAL A 23 -3.77 -3.04 3.90
N TYR A 24 -4.75 -3.50 3.12
CA TYR A 24 -5.70 -4.53 3.50
C TYR A 24 -5.54 -5.75 2.61
N ASP A 25 -5.64 -6.95 3.19
CA ASP A 25 -5.72 -8.19 2.42
C ASP A 25 -7.11 -8.38 1.78
N ALA A 26 -7.28 -9.43 0.98
CA ALA A 26 -8.54 -9.71 0.29
C ALA A 26 -9.74 -9.98 1.23
N GLY A 27 -9.48 -10.32 2.50
CA GLY A 27 -10.50 -10.47 3.54
C GLY A 27 -10.88 -9.16 4.21
N GLY A 28 -10.28 -8.04 3.82
CA GLY A 28 -10.49 -6.73 4.43
C GLY A 28 -9.74 -6.52 5.73
N ARG A 29 -8.82 -7.42 6.11
CA ARG A 29 -7.98 -7.25 7.30
C ARG A 29 -6.82 -6.31 7.00
N GLU A 30 -6.60 -5.33 7.86
CA GLU A 30 -5.43 -4.45 7.79
C GLU A 30 -4.16 -5.26 8.09
N VAL A 31 -3.23 -5.29 7.14
CA VAL A 31 -1.95 -6.01 7.25
C VAL A 31 -0.77 -5.05 7.39
N TYR A 32 -0.97 -3.76 7.11
CA TYR A 32 0.02 -2.71 7.30
C TYR A 32 -0.66 -1.36 7.50
N ALA A 33 -0.10 -0.53 8.36
CA ALA A 33 -0.47 0.86 8.51
C ALA A 33 0.76 1.71 8.84
N SER A 34 0.85 2.90 8.24
CA SER A 34 1.83 3.92 8.56
C SER A 34 1.20 5.32 8.56
N ARG A 35 1.63 6.14 9.51
CA ARG A 35 1.25 7.56 9.67
C ARG A 35 2.46 8.48 9.74
N ASP A 36 3.62 7.98 9.34
CA ASP A 36 4.89 8.71 9.40
C ASP A 36 5.05 9.74 8.27
N GLY A 37 4.15 9.74 7.28
CA GLY A 37 4.23 10.60 6.11
C GLY A 37 5.40 10.27 5.19
N ALA A 38 5.98 9.06 5.27
CA ALA A 38 7.09 8.67 4.43
C ALA A 38 6.70 8.72 2.95
N GLU A 39 7.49 9.43 2.15
CA GLU A 39 7.25 9.64 0.72
C GLU A 39 7.28 8.33 -0.09
N LYS A 40 8.04 7.33 0.39
CA LYS A 40 8.15 6.00 -0.23
C LYS A 40 8.20 4.93 0.83
N GLN A 41 7.47 3.84 0.61
CA GLN A 41 7.36 2.72 1.53
C GLN A 41 7.35 1.41 0.75
N MET A 42 7.95 0.36 1.32
CA MET A 42 7.89 -1.01 0.80
C MET A 42 7.21 -1.90 1.84
N VAL A 43 6.09 -2.51 1.46
CA VAL A 43 5.35 -3.43 2.33
C VAL A 43 5.59 -4.85 1.83
N VAL A 44 6.41 -5.61 2.55
CA VAL A 44 6.72 -7.01 2.22
C VAL A 44 5.48 -7.87 2.49
N LEU A 45 4.99 -8.54 1.46
CA LEU A 45 3.72 -9.27 1.48
C LEU A 45 3.84 -10.54 0.64
N PRO A 46 3.13 -11.63 0.96
CA PRO A 46 3.02 -12.77 0.05
C PRO A 46 2.22 -12.39 -1.21
N SER A 47 2.30 -13.22 -2.26
CA SER A 47 1.46 -13.04 -3.45
C SER A 47 -0.03 -13.05 -3.10
N GLY A 48 -0.79 -12.19 -3.76
CA GLY A 48 -2.21 -12.00 -3.46
C GLY A 48 -2.77 -10.66 -3.92
N VAL A 49 -4.05 -10.47 -3.65
CA VAL A 49 -4.75 -9.20 -3.92
C VAL A 49 -4.74 -8.35 -2.65
N TYR A 50 -4.34 -7.10 -2.79
CA TYR A 50 -4.31 -6.13 -1.72
C TYR A 50 -5.04 -4.84 -2.10
N VAL A 51 -5.64 -4.20 -1.10
CA VAL A 51 -6.20 -2.87 -1.21
C VAL A 51 -5.27 -1.91 -0.47
N VAL A 52 -4.72 -0.95 -1.18
CA VAL A 52 -3.84 0.09 -0.64
C VAL A 52 -4.62 1.38 -0.55
N LYS A 53 -4.65 1.96 0.65
CA LYS A 53 -5.21 3.28 0.93
C LYS A 53 -4.07 4.25 1.21
N VAL A 54 -4.04 5.36 0.48
CA VAL A 54 -3.09 6.48 0.67
C VAL A 54 -3.91 7.75 0.84
N GLY A 55 -4.08 8.21 2.08
CA GLY A 55 -5.06 9.22 2.45
C GLY A 55 -6.48 8.81 2.06
N TYR A 56 -7.13 9.60 1.20
CA TYR A 56 -8.46 9.31 0.67
C TYR A 56 -8.45 8.44 -0.62
N LYS A 57 -7.27 8.15 -1.18
CA LYS A 57 -7.15 7.40 -2.43
C LYS A 57 -7.04 5.92 -2.14
N VAL A 58 -7.77 5.10 -2.90
CA VAL A 58 -7.81 3.65 -2.77
C VAL A 58 -7.37 3.01 -4.08
N MET A 59 -6.55 1.97 -3.99
CA MET A 59 -6.02 1.24 -5.14
C MET A 59 -6.03 -0.27 -4.86
N LYS A 60 -6.34 -1.06 -5.88
CA LYS A 60 -6.16 -2.52 -5.83
C LYS A 60 -4.82 -2.88 -6.48
N VAL A 61 -4.03 -3.69 -5.81
CA VAL A 61 -2.74 -4.22 -6.29
C VAL A 61 -2.81 -5.74 -6.28
N MET A 62 -2.40 -6.36 -7.40
CA MET A 62 -2.16 -7.80 -7.49
C MET A 62 -0.65 -8.01 -7.40
N LYS A 63 -0.20 -8.73 -6.38
CA LYS A 63 1.20 -9.04 -6.10
C LYS A 63 1.53 -10.49 -6.38
#